data_AF-A0AAP0M2P9-F1
#
_entry.id   AF-A0AAP0M2P9-F1
#
_cell.length_a   1.000
_cell.length_b   1.000
_cell.length_c   1.000
_cell.angle_alpha   90.00
_cell.angle_beta   90.00
_cell.angle_gamma   90.00
#
_symmetry.space_group_name_H-M   'P 1'
#
loop_
_entity.id
_entity.type
_entity.pdbx_description
1 polymer ?
#
loop_
_entity_poly.entity_id
_entity_poly.type
_entity_poly.pdbx_seq_one_letter_code
_entity_poly.pdbx_strand_id
1 'polypeptide(L)'
;MCESENNAYGGENNDSDPLDLNGQPSRGITKKASVFKRQSNSGQIVVEYNERGIPCGAEAIDMDQTIGMLARQVIPIVYNDWRKVPQIYKEELWKYIQLMV
;
A
#
# COMPACT_ATOMS: atom_id res chain seq x y z
N MET A 1 16.47 7.65 17.86
CA MET A 1 16.53 7.22 16.44
C MET A 1 15.84 5.87 16.35
N CYS A 2 14.81 5.71 15.54
CA CYS A 2 14.24 4.38 15.27
C CYS A 2 15.20 3.67 14.30
N GLU A 3 15.86 2.63 14.78
CA GLU A 3 16.70 1.77 13.96
C GLU A 3 15.81 0.97 13.02
N SER A 4 16.06 1.11 11.71
CA SER A 4 15.37 0.38 10.68
C SER A 4 16.02 -1.00 10.52
N GLU A 5 15.48 -2.01 11.18
CA GLU A 5 15.73 -3.39 10.78
C GLU A 5 15.05 -3.65 9.44
N ASN A 6 15.87 -4.01 8.46
CA ASN A 6 15.45 -4.42 7.13
C ASN A 6 14.68 -5.74 7.23
N ASN A 7 13.35 -5.70 7.30
CA ASN A 7 12.55 -6.89 7.04
C ASN A 7 12.02 -6.86 5.61
N ALA A 8 12.76 -7.52 4.72
CA ALA A 8 12.30 -7.83 3.37
C ALA A 8 11.16 -8.84 3.47
N TYR A 9 9.91 -8.38 3.32
CA TYR A 9 8.77 -9.27 3.16
C TYR A 9 8.89 -10.03 1.83
N GLY A 10 9.49 -11.21 1.90
CA GLY A 10 9.40 -12.24 0.86
C GLY A 10 7.98 -12.78 0.82
N GLY A 11 7.34 -12.66 -0.35
CA GLY A 11 6.11 -13.35 -0.66
C GLY A 11 6.41 -14.44 -1.69
N GLU A 12 6.61 -15.68 -1.22
CA GLU A 12 6.50 -16.85 -2.08
C GLU A 12 5.02 -17.02 -2.45
N ASN A 13 4.71 -16.89 -3.74
CA ASN A 13 3.56 -17.55 -4.34
C ASN A 13 4.04 -18.12 -5.68
N ASN A 14 3.96 -19.44 -5.80
CA ASN A 14 4.32 -20.19 -7.01
C ASN A 14 3.24 -19.99 -8.08
N ASP A 15 3.26 -18.85 -8.75
CA ASP A 15 2.67 -18.64 -10.07
C ASP A 15 3.80 -18.07 -10.91
N SER A 16 4.21 -18.76 -11.98
CA SER A 16 5.34 -18.36 -12.82
C SER A 16 5.27 -16.86 -13.17
N ASP A 17 6.16 -16.06 -12.59
CA ASP A 17 6.17 -14.61 -12.79
C ASP A 17 6.23 -14.30 -14.30
N PRO A 18 5.37 -13.41 -14.82
CA PRO A 18 5.46 -13.00 -16.21
C PRO A 18 6.87 -12.48 -16.49
N LEU A 19 7.55 -13.08 -17.46
CA LEU A 19 8.86 -12.60 -17.88
C LEU A 19 8.68 -11.27 -18.62
N ASP A 20 9.58 -10.31 -18.37
CA ASP A 20 9.65 -9.09 -19.15
C ASP A 20 10.14 -9.37 -20.58
N LEU A 21 10.22 -8.33 -21.42
CA LEU A 21 10.72 -8.46 -22.80
C LEU A 21 12.16 -8.97 -22.89
N ASN A 22 12.90 -8.99 -21.77
CA ASN A 22 14.28 -9.45 -21.65
C ASN A 22 14.39 -10.83 -20.98
N GLY A 23 13.28 -11.50 -20.68
CA GLY A 23 13.27 -12.81 -20.02
C GLY A 23 13.53 -12.75 -18.51
N GLN A 24 13.47 -11.56 -17.88
CA GLN A 24 13.66 -11.36 -16.44
C GLN A 24 12.31 -11.42 -15.72
N PRO A 25 12.26 -11.86 -14.45
CA PRO A 25 11.04 -11.82 -13.66
C PRO A 25 10.52 -10.38 -13.58
N SER A 26 9.35 -10.12 -14.17
CA SER A 26 8.71 -8.82 -14.01
C SER A 26 8.02 -8.78 -12.65
N ARG A 27 8.11 -7.64 -11.97
CA ARG A 27 7.39 -7.48 -10.71
C ARG A 27 5.90 -7.37 -11.01
N GLY A 28 5.13 -8.37 -10.59
CA GLY A 28 3.67 -8.34 -10.65
C GLY A 28 3.07 -7.19 -9.84
N ILE A 29 1.78 -6.92 -10.08
CA ILE A 29 1.03 -5.92 -9.30
C ILE A 29 1.07 -6.27 -7.81
N THR A 30 1.41 -5.30 -6.96
CA THR A 30 1.35 -5.48 -5.51
C THR A 30 -0.10 -5.66 -5.07
N LYS A 31 -0.41 -6.75 -4.35
CA LYS A 31 -1.73 -7.03 -3.78
C LYS A 31 -1.60 -7.13 -2.26
N LYS A 32 -2.38 -6.33 -1.51
CA LYS A 32 -2.40 -6.35 -0.03
C LYS A 32 -3.76 -6.84 0.51
N ALA A 33 -4.26 -7.96 -0.02
CA ALA A 33 -5.57 -8.50 0.37
C ALA A 33 -5.66 -8.86 1.87
N SER A 34 -4.53 -9.19 2.50
CA SER A 34 -4.45 -9.46 3.94
C SER A 34 -4.75 -8.24 4.80
N VAL A 35 -4.40 -7.03 4.34
CA VAL A 35 -4.64 -5.77 5.08
C VAL A 35 -6.14 -5.54 5.27
N PHE A 36 -6.93 -5.72 4.21
CA PHE A 36 -8.39 -5.59 4.28
C PHE A 36 -9.09 -6.70 5.07
N LYS A 37 -8.45 -7.86 5.25
CA LYS A 37 -9.01 -8.98 6.03
C LYS A 37 -8.89 -8.79 7.55
N ARG A 38 -8.09 -7.83 8.02
CA ARG A 38 -7.89 -7.59 9.46
C ARG A 38 -9.04 -6.83 10.16
N GLN A 39 -10.12 -6.54 9.43
CA GLN A 39 -11.21 -5.64 9.83
C GLN A 39 -12.18 -6.16 10.91
N SER A 40 -12.03 -7.38 11.43
CA SER A 40 -12.91 -7.90 12.49
C SER A 40 -12.17 -8.14 13.80
N ASN A 41 -12.47 -7.29 14.79
CA ASN A 41 -12.21 -7.39 16.23
C ASN A 41 -10.77 -7.23 16.77
N SER A 42 -9.70 -7.15 15.98
CA SER A 42 -8.34 -6.95 16.54
C SER A 42 -7.25 -6.40 15.59
N GLY A 43 -7.58 -5.74 14.46
CA GLY A 43 -6.62 -5.64 13.34
C GLY A 43 -6.59 -4.37 12.48
N GLN A 44 -6.93 -3.20 13.02
CA GLN A 44 -6.54 -1.93 12.36
C GLN A 44 -5.01 -1.76 12.36
N ILE A 45 -4.46 -1.13 11.32
CA ILE A 45 -3.03 -0.81 11.28
C ILE A 45 -2.76 0.32 12.29
N VAL A 46 -2.13 -0.02 13.41
CA VAL A 46 -1.68 0.97 14.39
C VAL A 46 -0.29 1.45 13.99
N VAL A 47 -0.21 2.71 13.57
CA VAL A 47 1.05 3.33 13.12
C VAL A 47 1.68 4.13 14.25
N GLU A 48 2.94 3.84 14.55
CA GLU A 48 3.74 4.62 15.49
C GLU A 48 4.30 5.86 14.81
N TYR A 49 4.42 6.96 15.57
CA TYR A 49 4.97 8.22 15.08
C TYR A 49 6.15 8.63 15.94
N ASN A 50 7.22 9.12 15.30
CA ASN A 50 8.34 9.70 16.02
C ASN A 50 8.01 11.10 16.58
N GLU A 51 8.93 11.70 17.32
CA GLU A 51 8.78 13.04 17.93
C GLU A 51 8.46 14.17 16.92
N ARG A 52 8.74 13.95 15.64
CA ARG A 52 8.45 14.89 14.55
C ARG A 52 7.10 14.64 13.89
N GLY A 53 6.32 13.68 14.39
CA GLY A 53 5.04 13.27 13.83
C GLY A 53 5.17 12.50 12.51
N ILE A 54 6.32 11.88 12.23
CA ILE A 54 6.53 11.06 11.02
C ILE A 54 6.24 9.60 11.38
N PRO A 55 5.40 8.90 10.59
CA PRO A 55 5.11 7.49 10.84
C PRO A 55 6.37 6.64 10.67
N CYS A 56 6.57 5.66 11.56
CA CYS A 56 7.73 4.78 11.57
C CYS A 56 7.36 3.33 11.92
N GLY A 57 8.26 2.40 11.59
CA GLY A 57 8.08 0.96 11.82
C GLY A 57 7.45 0.22 10.64
N ALA A 58 7.28 -1.10 10.81
CA ALA A 58 6.75 -1.98 9.76
C ALA A 58 5.31 -1.63 9.36
N GLU A 59 4.47 -1.26 10.33
CA GLU A 59 3.08 -0.87 10.11
C GLU A 59 2.98 0.45 9.31
N ALA A 60 3.91 1.39 9.50
CA ALA A 60 3.99 2.60 8.68
C ALA A 60 4.31 2.27 7.21
N ILE A 61 5.26 1.36 6.99
CA ILE A 61 5.64 0.90 5.65
C ILE A 61 4.46 0.17 4.99
N ASP A 62 3.75 -0.69 5.74
CA ASP A 62 2.61 -1.43 5.23
C ASP A 62 1.44 -0.49 4.87
N MET A 63 1.18 0.52 5.71
CA MET A 63 0.23 1.59 5.41
C MET A 63 0.61 2.34 4.12
N ASP A 64 1.85 2.83 4.00
CA ASP A 64 2.31 3.59 2.83
C ASP A 64 2.21 2.78 1.53
N GLN A 65 2.62 1.50 1.57
CA GLN A 65 2.50 0.61 0.42
C GLN A 65 1.04 0.38 0.03
N THR A 66 0.17 0.23 1.02
CA THR A 66 -1.25 -0.02 0.80
C THR A 66 -1.96 1.22 0.25
N ILE A 67 -1.67 2.41 0.78
CA ILE A 67 -2.17 3.69 0.24
C ILE A 67 -1.72 3.86 -1.22
N GLY A 68 -0.44 3.61 -1.50
CA GLY A 68 0.08 3.71 -2.86
C GLY A 68 -0.58 2.72 -3.83
N MET A 69 -0.87 1.50 -3.38
CA MET A 69 -1.58 0.49 -4.17
C MET A 69 -3.03 0.90 -4.44
N LEU A 70 -3.75 1.35 -3.41
CA LEU A 70 -5.11 1.87 -3.55
C LEU A 70 -5.18 3.05 -4.52
N ALA A 71 -4.26 4.00 -4.42
CA ALA A 71 -4.22 5.16 -5.31
C ALA A 71 -4.15 4.73 -6.78
N ARG A 72 -3.34 3.72 -7.11
CA ARG A 72 -3.21 3.19 -8.49
C ARG A 72 -4.44 2.40 -8.96
N GLN A 73 -5.20 1.81 -8.03
CA GLN A 73 -6.41 1.06 -8.35
C GLN A 73 -7.64 1.95 -8.52
N VAL A 74 -7.77 2.96 -7.65
CA VAL A 74 -8.95 3.83 -7.58
C VAL A 74 -8.83 5.01 -8.55
N ILE A 75 -7.64 5.59 -8.71
CA ILE A 75 -7.44 6.77 -9.54
C ILE A 75 -7.08 6.35 -10.97
N PRO A 76 -7.85 6.76 -11.99
CA PRO A 76 -7.50 6.53 -13.37
C PRO A 76 -6.15 7.16 -13.75
N ILE A 77 -5.30 6.41 -14.46
CA ILE A 77 -3.96 6.86 -14.90
C ILE A 77 -3.98 8.08 -15.82
N VAL A 78 -5.15 8.44 -16.39
CA VAL A 78 -5.31 9.64 -17.22
C VAL A 78 -5.07 10.94 -16.45
N TYR A 79 -5.16 10.91 -15.12
CA TYR A 79 -4.91 12.07 -14.28
C TYR A 79 -3.44 12.12 -13.84
N ASN A 80 -2.63 12.88 -14.57
CA ASN A 80 -1.21 13.10 -14.24
C ASN A 80 -0.97 14.08 -13.09
N ASP A 81 -2.01 14.75 -12.59
CA ASP A 81 -1.93 15.74 -11.51
C ASP A 81 -3.09 15.52 -10.53
N TRP A 82 -2.76 15.34 -9.24
CA TRP A 82 -3.72 15.15 -8.17
C TRP A 82 -4.77 16.27 -8.07
N ARG A 83 -4.39 17.49 -8.44
CA ARG A 83 -5.31 18.65 -8.44
C ARG A 83 -6.43 18.49 -9.48
N LYS A 84 -6.19 17.73 -10.55
CA LYS A 84 -7.14 17.46 -11.63
C LYS A 84 -8.02 16.24 -11.38
N VAL A 85 -7.68 15.40 -10.40
CA VAL A 85 -8.47 14.23 -10.03
C VAL A 85 -9.83 14.70 -9.46
N PRO A 86 -10.96 14.28 -10.04
CA PRO A 86 -12.29 14.59 -9.52
C PRO A 86 -12.46 14.16 -8.06
N GLN A 87 -13.25 14.93 -7.31
CA GLN A 87 -13.46 14.70 -5.88
C GLN A 87 -14.00 13.30 -5.57
N ILE A 88 -14.85 12.73 -6.43
CA ILE A 88 -15.42 11.39 -6.25
C ILE A 88 -14.35 10.30 -6.09
N TYR A 89 -13.26 10.34 -6.87
CA TYR A 89 -12.17 9.36 -6.77
C TYR A 89 -11.35 9.56 -5.50
N LYS A 90 -11.21 10.82 -5.05
CA LYS A 90 -10.52 11.14 -3.79
C LYS A 90 -11.30 10.61 -2.60
N GLU A 91 -12.62 10.78 -2.62
CA GLU A 91 -13.53 10.28 -1.59
C GLU A 91 -13.59 8.77 -1.57
N GLU A 92 -13.60 8.13 -2.74
CA GLU A 92 -13.54 6.67 -2.85
C GLU A 92 -12.22 6.13 -2.29
N LEU A 93 -11.08 6.72 -2.66
CA LEU A 93 -9.78 6.38 -2.09
C LEU A 93 -9.78 6.57 -0.56
N TRP A 94 -10.33 7.69 -0.08
CA TRP A 94 -10.41 8.00 1.34
C TRP A 94 -11.22 6.96 2.12
N LYS A 95 -12.36 6.52 1.58
CA LYS A 95 -13.17 5.45 2.20
C LYS A 95 -12.36 4.17 2.40
N TYR A 96 -11.55 3.78 1.43
CA TYR A 96 -10.70 2.60 1.57
C TYR A 96 -9.63 2.78 2.65
N ILE A 97 -9.02 3.96 2.75
CA ILE A 97 -8.02 4.26 3.79
C ILE A 97 -8.64 4.23 5.18
N GLN A 98 -9.85 4.78 5.35
CA GLN A 98 -10.58 4.77 6.63
C GLN A 98 -10.97 3.37 7.09
N LEU A 99 -11.05 2.40 6.17
CA LEU A 99 -11.33 1.00 6.52
C LEU A 99 -10.05 0.24 6.94
N MET A 100 -8.87 0.84 6.82
CA MET A 100 -7.59 0.23 7.19
C MET A 100 -7.07 0.71 8.54
N VAL A 101 -7.24 2.00 8.81
CA VAL A 101 -6.82 2.69 10.03
C VAL A 101 -7.94 2.66 11.06
#